data_AF-A0A7G9RFC6-F1
#
_entry.id   AF-A0A7G9RFC6-F1
#
_cell.length_a   1.000
_cell.length_b   1.000
_cell.length_c   1.000
_cell.angle_alpha   90.00
_cell.angle_beta   90.00
_cell.angle_gamma   90.00
#
_symmetry.space_group_name_H-M   'P 1'
#
loop_
_entity.id
_entity.type
_entity.pdbx_description
1 polymer ?
#
loop_
_entity_poly.entity_id
_entity_poly.type
_entity_poly.pdbx_seq_one_letter_code
_entity_poly.pdbx_strand_id
1 'polypeptide(L)'
;MRIEELRSTLEGRAEEIGSGDVLDRVGSVHGRVETVRRRRRTAVVATAVVALAAGAAGIVPVLDHRPPAPADAPDRLAGLGVPRTETAAGFTYRYVRGLESAPGADSLKAEVGRSDRPTLVMWASSDPDPDLTLRDRPAGAQVERSLTPGFERFSYLDPGVEHRLVLTGSGASGDARLAMAVYEMVEQPPPGVSNGQVTFRRQVLDQQLLGAAIEKPGVRELSFDIRVPEHGMSFVPACYGGATRWQMMYIRVDGKRAGGVSCDSEPSYDPVGQGSRFETPIRGLRPGSTVTVTARLEDQRNEKPVGSSDAVIGLGVYAESARVRDLAGWRVPVASESAGHEYVAELTRVSGPGEREVTVRLDAVDYPRLVTLASTGTGSGRTVTSLLVDGREEAGQTMSVGDPTSLQTGYVVQPGTAPTLTYGIRGKQLGDVQLGLMVSRQVH
;
A
#
# COMPACT_ATOMS: atom_id res chain seq x y z
N MET A 1 43.33 16.28 8.64
CA MET A 1 42.58 15.69 7.51
C MET A 1 42.36 16.79 6.49
N ARG A 2 42.95 16.67 5.30
CA ARG A 2 42.93 17.71 4.25
C ARG A 2 41.73 17.51 3.31
N ILE A 3 41.24 18.59 2.69
CA ILE A 3 40.06 18.56 1.81
C ILE A 3 40.27 17.60 0.61
N GLU A 4 41.49 17.46 0.12
CA GLU A 4 41.84 16.52 -0.95
C GLU A 4 41.67 15.03 -0.55
N GLU A 5 41.94 14.66 0.72
CA GLU A 5 41.70 13.27 1.19
C GLU A 5 40.20 12.96 1.26
N LEU A 6 39.38 13.95 1.63
CA LEU A 6 37.92 13.83 1.61
C LEU A 6 37.40 13.68 0.17
N ARG A 7 37.94 14.44 -0.78
CA ARG A 7 37.57 14.32 -2.20
C ARG A 7 37.96 12.96 -2.78
N SER A 8 39.19 12.49 -2.59
CA SER A 8 39.60 11.20 -3.15
C SER A 8 38.88 10.02 -2.49
N THR A 9 38.58 10.10 -1.19
CA THR A 9 37.79 9.08 -0.49
C THR A 9 36.33 9.05 -0.98
N LEU A 10 35.77 10.21 -1.33
CA LEU A 10 34.42 10.31 -1.87
C LEU A 10 34.36 9.88 -3.35
N GLU A 11 35.36 10.21 -4.16
CA GLU A 11 35.47 9.78 -5.55
C GLU A 11 35.71 8.25 -5.65
N GLY A 12 36.60 7.71 -4.81
CA GLY A 12 36.84 6.26 -4.75
C GLY A 12 35.62 5.47 -4.29
N ARG A 13 34.79 6.04 -3.41
CA ARG A 13 33.50 5.42 -3.02
C ARG A 13 32.37 5.64 -4.03
N ALA A 14 32.50 6.59 -4.94
CA ALA A 14 31.51 6.82 -5.98
C ALA A 14 31.65 5.80 -7.12
N GLU A 15 32.86 5.33 -7.41
CA GLU A 15 33.11 4.26 -8.41
C GLU A 15 32.78 2.85 -7.88
N GLU A 16 32.83 2.63 -6.56
CA GLU A 16 32.48 1.35 -5.94
C GLU A 16 30.97 1.04 -5.94
N ILE A 17 30.12 2.05 -6.18
CA ILE A 17 28.66 1.87 -6.30
C ILE A 17 28.36 1.57 -7.77
N GLY A 18 28.50 0.30 -8.14
CA GLY A 18 28.16 -0.18 -9.48
C GLY A 18 26.69 0.04 -9.84
N SER A 19 26.41 0.21 -11.13
CA SER A 19 25.07 0.42 -11.72
C SER A 19 24.05 -0.71 -11.41
N GLY A 20 24.52 -1.84 -10.89
CA GLY A 20 23.68 -2.92 -10.36
C GLY A 20 23.03 -2.57 -9.02
N ASP A 21 23.63 -1.79 -8.13
CA ASP A 21 23.11 -1.56 -6.76
C ASP A 21 21.90 -0.59 -6.70
N VAL A 22 21.40 -0.20 -7.87
CA VAL A 22 20.67 1.05 -8.15
C VAL A 22 19.18 0.71 -8.42
N LEU A 23 18.89 -0.29 -9.27
CA LEU A 23 17.53 -0.86 -9.47
C LEU A 23 16.90 -1.52 -8.24
N ASP A 24 17.70 -1.83 -7.21
CA ASP A 24 17.25 -2.49 -5.97
C ASP A 24 16.51 -1.60 -5.00
N ARG A 25 16.80 -0.30 -5.05
CA ARG A 25 16.33 0.62 -4.03
C ARG A 25 14.94 1.14 -4.33
N VAL A 26 14.48 1.06 -5.58
CA VAL A 26 13.14 1.52 -5.99
C VAL A 26 12.05 0.59 -5.44
N GLY A 27 12.23 -0.73 -5.50
CA GLY A 27 11.24 -1.65 -4.94
C GLY A 27 11.28 -1.79 -3.41
N SER A 28 12.42 -1.50 -2.76
CA SER A 28 12.53 -1.55 -1.29
C SER A 28 11.80 -0.40 -0.56
N VAL A 29 11.43 0.69 -1.24
CA VAL A 29 10.88 1.89 -0.57
C VAL A 29 9.38 1.80 -0.30
N HIS A 30 8.60 1.10 -1.14
CA HIS A 30 7.16 0.91 -0.87
C HIS A 30 6.92 0.14 0.44
N GLY A 31 7.74 -0.89 0.72
CA GLY A 31 7.69 -1.60 2.01
C GLY A 31 8.11 -0.73 3.20
N ARG A 32 8.99 0.27 3.01
CA ARG A 32 9.63 1.00 4.11
C ARG A 32 8.71 2.00 4.84
N VAL A 33 7.72 2.57 4.15
CA VAL A 33 6.67 3.40 4.79
C VAL A 33 5.82 2.54 5.74
N GLU A 34 5.58 1.28 5.38
CA GLU A 34 4.92 0.30 6.24
C GLU A 34 5.85 -0.28 7.32
N THR A 35 7.14 -0.51 7.02
CA THR A 35 8.10 -1.07 7.99
C THR A 35 8.40 -0.09 9.13
N VAL A 36 8.41 1.23 8.89
CA VAL A 36 8.57 2.24 9.95
C VAL A 36 7.35 2.24 10.90
N ARG A 37 6.14 1.99 10.39
CA ARG A 37 4.95 1.73 11.23
C ARG A 37 5.08 0.43 12.03
N ARG A 38 5.66 -0.62 11.44
CA ARG A 38 5.79 -1.95 12.07
C ARG A 38 6.93 -2.09 13.09
N ARG A 39 8.02 -1.32 13.02
CA ARG A 39 9.17 -1.38 13.97
C ARG A 39 8.83 -1.04 15.44
N ARG A 40 7.68 -0.43 15.73
CA ARG A 40 7.22 -0.24 17.12
C ARG A 40 6.68 -1.54 17.77
N ARG A 41 6.53 -2.63 17.01
CA ARG A 41 5.93 -3.90 17.47
C ARG A 41 6.88 -4.82 18.26
N THR A 42 8.20 -4.62 18.26
CA THR A 42 9.16 -5.56 18.85
C THR A 42 9.68 -5.20 20.25
N ALA A 43 9.24 -4.09 20.85
CA ALA A 43 9.74 -3.62 22.15
C ALA A 43 8.84 -3.91 23.36
N VAL A 44 7.73 -4.64 23.21
CA VAL A 44 6.85 -5.00 24.34
C VAL A 44 6.82 -6.51 24.49
N VAL A 45 7.88 -7.06 25.08
CA VAL A 45 7.90 -8.42 25.61
C VAL A 45 7.79 -8.32 27.15
N ALA A 46 6.70 -8.89 27.65
CA ALA A 46 6.48 -9.45 28.98
C ALA A 46 6.56 -8.53 30.23
N THR A 47 5.38 -8.12 30.72
CA THR A 47 4.95 -8.38 32.10
C THR A 47 3.43 -8.19 32.24
N ALA A 48 2.67 -9.29 32.15
CA ALA A 48 1.27 -9.30 32.56
C ALA A 48 1.21 -9.47 34.09
N VAL A 49 1.22 -8.36 34.82
CA VAL A 49 0.83 -8.33 36.23
C VAL A 49 -0.68 -8.12 36.28
N VAL A 50 -1.42 -9.18 36.65
CA VAL A 50 -2.84 -9.10 36.97
C VAL A 50 -2.98 -8.34 38.28
N ALA A 51 -3.34 -7.06 38.19
CA ALA A 51 -3.80 -6.27 39.32
C ALA A 51 -5.34 -6.23 39.28
N LEU A 52 -5.96 -7.18 39.99
CA LEU A 52 -7.38 -7.14 40.34
C LEU A 52 -7.60 -6.02 41.35
N ALA A 53 -8.09 -4.87 40.91
CA ALA A 53 -8.65 -3.85 41.78
C ALA A 53 -10.18 -3.97 41.75
N ALA A 54 -10.73 -4.34 42.91
CA ALA A 54 -12.14 -4.54 43.17
C ALA A 54 -12.95 -3.22 43.10
N GLY A 55 -14.17 -3.30 42.57
CA GLY A 55 -15.18 -2.25 42.74
C GLY A 55 -16.41 -2.37 41.84
N ALA A 56 -17.52 -2.85 42.42
CA ALA A 56 -18.92 -2.76 41.98
C ALA A 56 -19.40 -3.64 40.80
N ALA A 57 -19.80 -4.87 41.18
CA ALA A 57 -20.95 -5.66 40.71
C ALA A 57 -21.56 -5.36 39.32
N GLY A 58 -21.06 -6.07 38.31
CA GLY A 58 -21.81 -6.43 37.10
C GLY A 58 -21.29 -7.77 36.60
N ILE A 59 -22.08 -8.84 36.77
CA ILE A 59 -21.75 -10.18 36.26
C ILE A 59 -21.83 -10.12 34.74
N VAL A 60 -20.68 -9.95 34.08
CA VAL A 60 -20.56 -10.19 32.62
C VAL A 60 -20.06 -11.61 32.47
N PRO A 61 -20.83 -12.54 31.86
CA PRO A 61 -20.34 -13.88 31.61
C PRO A 61 -19.14 -13.80 30.67
N VAL A 62 -18.02 -14.38 31.10
CA VAL A 62 -16.85 -14.61 30.25
C VAL A 62 -17.29 -15.55 29.12
N LEU A 63 -17.55 -14.98 27.95
CA LEU A 63 -17.96 -15.71 26.76
C LEU A 63 -16.75 -16.45 26.18
N ASP A 64 -16.96 -17.74 26.00
CA ASP A 64 -16.14 -18.69 25.26
C ASP A 64 -15.59 -18.04 23.97
N HIS A 65 -14.27 -18.06 23.76
CA HIS A 65 -13.61 -17.41 22.60
C HIS A 65 -13.81 -18.17 21.28
N ARG A 66 -14.87 -18.96 21.17
CA ARG A 66 -15.27 -19.50 19.87
C ARG A 66 -15.89 -18.36 19.06
N PRO A 67 -15.41 -18.08 17.83
CA PRO A 67 -16.11 -17.15 16.96
C PRO A 67 -17.57 -17.62 16.86
N PRO A 68 -18.55 -16.76 17.19
CA PRO A 68 -19.96 -17.13 17.12
C PRO A 68 -20.26 -17.65 15.71
N ALA A 69 -21.14 -18.66 15.62
CA ALA A 69 -21.69 -19.06 14.33
C ALA A 69 -22.21 -17.79 13.63
N PRO A 70 -21.93 -17.59 12.34
CA PRO A 70 -22.27 -16.37 11.63
C PRO A 70 -23.76 -16.11 11.80
N ALA A 71 -24.10 -15.08 12.56
CA ALA A 71 -25.46 -14.63 12.69
C ALA A 71 -25.91 -14.15 11.30
N ASP A 72 -27.18 -14.40 10.95
CA ASP A 72 -27.76 -13.67 9.82
C ASP A 72 -27.55 -12.19 10.08
N ALA A 73 -26.93 -11.50 9.12
CA ALA A 73 -26.67 -10.07 9.26
C ALA A 73 -28.00 -9.36 9.56
N PRO A 74 -28.05 -8.48 10.57
CA PRO A 74 -29.26 -7.71 10.82
C PRO A 74 -29.58 -6.89 9.57
N ASP A 75 -30.85 -6.67 9.28
CA ASP A 75 -31.21 -5.86 8.11
C ASP A 75 -30.77 -4.39 8.26
N ARG A 76 -30.53 -3.94 9.50
CA ARG A 76 -30.12 -2.57 9.82
C ARG A 76 -29.11 -2.47 10.96
N LEU A 77 -28.26 -1.44 10.89
CA LEU A 77 -27.45 -0.93 12.00
C LEU A 77 -27.62 0.59 12.09
N ALA A 78 -27.86 1.12 13.29
CA ALA A 78 -28.19 2.53 13.53
C ALA A 78 -29.35 3.04 12.65
N GLY A 79 -30.30 2.16 12.33
CA GLY A 79 -31.43 2.46 11.44
C GLY A 79 -31.09 2.47 9.94
N LEU A 80 -29.83 2.27 9.56
CA LEU A 80 -29.34 2.22 8.19
C LEU A 80 -29.22 0.78 7.68
N GLY A 81 -29.48 0.55 6.40
CA GLY A 81 -29.29 -0.77 5.80
C GLY A 81 -27.82 -1.17 5.80
N VAL A 82 -27.50 -2.37 6.32
CA VAL A 82 -26.15 -2.93 6.31
C VAL A 82 -26.08 -4.07 5.29
N PRO A 83 -25.09 -4.09 4.38
CA PRO A 83 -25.01 -5.18 3.41
C PRO A 83 -24.66 -6.51 4.09
N ARG A 84 -25.25 -7.60 3.61
CA ARG A 84 -24.92 -8.96 4.11
C ARG A 84 -23.55 -9.42 3.62
N THR A 85 -23.17 -8.95 2.45
CA THR A 85 -21.92 -9.22 1.77
C THR A 85 -21.41 -7.96 1.10
N GLU A 86 -20.11 -7.76 1.09
CA GLU A 86 -19.43 -6.66 0.40
C GLU A 86 -18.40 -7.25 -0.56
N THR A 87 -18.13 -6.59 -1.70
CA THR A 87 -17.07 -7.04 -2.62
C THR A 87 -16.11 -5.91 -2.88
N ALA A 88 -14.88 -6.08 -2.41
CA ALA A 88 -13.84 -5.08 -2.53
C ALA A 88 -12.60 -5.72 -3.16
N ALA A 89 -12.00 -5.04 -4.14
CA ALA A 89 -10.90 -5.58 -4.96
C ALA A 89 -11.17 -6.97 -5.60
N GLY A 90 -12.44 -7.35 -5.77
CA GLY A 90 -12.83 -8.67 -6.26
C GLY A 90 -12.84 -9.78 -5.20
N PHE A 91 -12.49 -9.48 -3.94
CA PHE A 91 -12.68 -10.38 -2.81
C PHE A 91 -14.07 -10.16 -2.23
N THR A 92 -14.80 -11.25 -1.98
CA THR A 92 -16.11 -11.19 -1.32
C THR A 92 -15.93 -11.34 0.19
N TYR A 93 -16.57 -10.44 0.92
CA TYR A 93 -16.61 -10.39 2.35
C TYR A 93 -18.02 -10.66 2.82
N ARG A 94 -18.15 -11.34 3.96
CA ARG A 94 -19.44 -11.65 4.58
C ARG A 94 -19.49 -11.04 5.97
N TYR A 95 -20.64 -10.45 6.28
CA TYR A 95 -20.89 -9.85 7.58
C TYR A 95 -20.66 -10.84 8.72
N VAL A 96 -20.02 -10.37 9.79
CA VAL A 96 -19.74 -11.16 11.00
C VAL A 96 -20.32 -10.49 12.24
N ARG A 97 -20.10 -9.18 12.40
CA ARG A 97 -20.55 -8.44 13.59
C ARG A 97 -20.82 -6.98 13.28
N GLY A 98 -21.86 -6.44 13.92
CA GLY A 98 -22.19 -5.02 13.93
C GLY A 98 -22.06 -4.44 15.33
N LEU A 99 -21.73 -3.16 15.40
CA LEU A 99 -21.73 -2.37 16.62
C LEU A 99 -22.49 -1.08 16.37
N GLU A 100 -23.20 -0.60 17.38
CA GLU A 100 -23.89 0.68 17.38
C GLU A 100 -23.53 1.47 18.63
N SER A 101 -23.50 2.79 18.51
CA SER A 101 -23.41 3.69 19.66
C SER A 101 -24.78 3.96 20.27
N ALA A 102 -24.79 4.49 21.50
CA ALA A 102 -25.98 5.13 22.04
C ALA A 102 -26.35 6.39 21.21
N PRO A 103 -27.62 6.84 21.21
CA PRO A 103 -27.99 8.15 20.66
C PRO A 103 -27.11 9.27 21.24
N GLY A 104 -26.64 10.15 20.36
CA GLY A 104 -25.82 11.32 20.72
C GLY A 104 -24.39 11.00 21.15
N ALA A 105 -23.96 9.74 21.07
CA ALA A 105 -22.57 9.38 21.36
C ALA A 105 -21.63 9.90 20.26
N ASP A 106 -20.52 10.49 20.68
CA ASP A 106 -19.50 11.06 19.79
C ASP A 106 -18.50 10.02 19.24
N SER A 107 -18.52 8.82 19.82
CA SER A 107 -17.53 7.78 19.53
C SER A 107 -18.07 6.36 19.71
N LEU A 108 -17.54 5.46 18.88
CA LEU A 108 -17.80 4.03 18.91
C LEU A 108 -16.46 3.29 18.82
N LYS A 109 -16.23 2.34 19.71
CA LYS A 109 -14.99 1.54 19.76
C LYS A 109 -15.29 0.10 19.38
N ALA A 110 -14.38 -0.51 18.62
CA ALA A 110 -14.45 -1.92 18.30
C ALA A 110 -13.07 -2.57 18.43
N GLU A 111 -13.07 -3.79 18.96
CA GLU A 111 -11.92 -4.69 18.90
C GLU A 111 -12.23 -5.76 17.85
N VAL A 112 -11.30 -5.91 16.91
CA VAL A 112 -11.32 -6.95 15.88
C VAL A 112 -10.12 -7.84 16.16
N GLY A 113 -10.42 -9.10 16.48
CA GLY A 113 -9.39 -10.10 16.79
C GLY A 113 -8.52 -10.41 15.58
N ARG A 114 -7.42 -11.12 15.81
CA ARG A 114 -6.57 -11.61 14.73
C ARG A 114 -7.36 -12.55 13.83
N SER A 115 -7.24 -12.33 12.52
CA SER A 115 -7.74 -13.23 11.49
C SER A 115 -6.56 -13.80 10.70
N ASP A 116 -6.69 -15.00 10.15
CA ASP A 116 -5.71 -15.55 9.19
C ASP A 116 -5.88 -14.96 7.78
N ARG A 117 -6.95 -14.19 7.57
CA ARG A 117 -7.34 -13.57 6.30
C ARG A 117 -7.63 -12.08 6.48
N PRO A 118 -7.62 -11.29 5.38
CA PRO A 118 -8.06 -9.91 5.45
C PRO A 118 -9.47 -9.81 5.99
N THR A 119 -9.68 -8.81 6.84
CA THR A 119 -11.00 -8.43 7.36
C THR A 119 -11.35 -7.07 6.78
N LEU A 120 -12.63 -6.81 6.57
CA LEU A 120 -13.12 -5.53 6.08
C LEU A 120 -13.98 -4.88 7.16
N VAL A 121 -13.79 -3.59 7.39
CA VAL A 121 -14.67 -2.80 8.26
C VAL A 121 -15.34 -1.71 7.45
N MET A 122 -16.65 -1.59 7.61
CA MET A 122 -17.46 -0.49 7.11
C MET A 122 -18.01 0.31 8.29
N TRP A 123 -18.27 1.59 8.11
CA TRP A 123 -18.85 2.44 9.14
C TRP A 123 -19.86 3.42 8.55
N ALA A 124 -20.76 3.89 9.41
CA ALA A 124 -21.90 4.70 9.04
C ALA A 124 -22.37 5.58 10.21
N SER A 125 -23.22 6.56 9.92
CA SER A 125 -23.89 7.43 10.89
C SER A 125 -25.33 7.68 10.48
N SER A 126 -26.26 7.60 11.43
CA SER A 126 -27.65 7.98 11.17
C SER A 126 -27.86 9.49 11.00
N ASP A 127 -26.81 10.30 11.22
CA ASP A 127 -26.81 11.72 10.90
C ASP A 127 -26.78 11.93 9.37
N PRO A 128 -27.69 12.72 8.76
CA PRO A 128 -27.69 12.96 7.32
C PRO A 128 -26.44 13.67 6.80
N ASP A 129 -25.75 14.46 7.62
CA ASP A 129 -24.58 15.26 7.23
C ASP A 129 -23.36 14.95 8.13
N PRO A 130 -22.86 13.70 8.11
CA PRO A 130 -21.92 13.26 9.13
C PRO A 130 -20.48 13.73 8.80
N ASP A 131 -19.67 13.85 9.85
CA ASP A 131 -18.21 13.97 9.74
C ASP A 131 -17.55 12.84 10.52
N LEU A 132 -17.35 11.71 9.85
CA LEU A 132 -16.85 10.48 10.44
C LEU A 132 -15.35 10.35 10.27
N THR A 133 -14.67 9.93 11.33
CA THR A 133 -13.26 9.55 11.29
C THR A 133 -13.07 8.18 11.92
N LEU A 134 -12.61 7.21 11.15
CA LEU A 134 -12.16 5.91 11.63
C LEU A 134 -10.66 5.93 11.89
N ARG A 135 -10.24 5.44 13.06
CA ARG A 135 -8.83 5.28 13.44
C ARG A 135 -8.56 3.85 13.86
N ASP A 136 -7.46 3.29 13.36
CA ASP A 136 -6.96 1.97 13.78
C ASP A 136 -5.69 2.05 14.64
N ARG A 137 -5.56 1.15 15.62
CA ARG A 137 -4.40 0.94 16.49
C ARG A 137 -4.16 -0.57 16.67
N PRO A 138 -2.91 -1.07 16.68
CA PRO A 138 -1.64 -0.36 16.73
C PRO A 138 -1.08 0.01 15.34
N ALA A 139 -1.83 -0.23 14.26
CA ALA A 139 -1.49 0.20 12.91
C ALA A 139 -1.48 1.73 12.85
N GLY A 140 -0.39 2.33 13.32
CA GLY A 140 -0.30 3.77 13.57
C GLY A 140 -0.78 4.59 12.37
N ALA A 141 -1.88 5.29 12.58
CA ALA A 141 -2.33 6.43 11.77
C ALA A 141 -3.03 6.14 10.43
N GLN A 142 -3.66 4.98 10.22
CA GLN A 142 -4.73 4.96 9.21
C GLN A 142 -5.92 5.72 9.77
N VAL A 143 -6.13 6.90 9.20
CA VAL A 143 -7.23 7.80 9.51
C VAL A 143 -8.04 7.89 8.23
N GLU A 144 -9.22 7.32 8.25
CA GLU A 144 -10.15 7.39 7.13
C GLU A 144 -11.31 8.26 7.51
N ARG A 145 -11.62 9.24 6.67
CA ARG A 145 -12.72 10.17 6.87
C ARG A 145 -13.85 9.86 5.89
N SER A 146 -15.09 9.88 6.37
CA SER A 146 -16.29 9.81 5.54
C SER A 146 -17.19 11.01 5.82
N LEU A 147 -17.74 11.58 4.75
CA LEU A 147 -18.79 12.60 4.82
C LEU A 147 -20.15 12.06 4.37
N THR A 148 -20.27 10.74 4.17
CA THR A 148 -21.52 10.07 3.80
C THR A 148 -22.09 9.28 4.97
N PRO A 149 -23.43 9.25 5.13
CA PRO A 149 -24.09 8.58 6.25
C PRO A 149 -24.10 7.06 6.18
N GLY A 150 -24.08 6.44 5.00
CA GLY A 150 -24.24 5.00 4.87
C GLY A 150 -22.93 4.21 4.95
N PHE A 151 -23.07 2.90 4.73
CA PHE A 151 -21.96 1.97 4.64
C PHE A 151 -21.39 1.96 3.22
N GLU A 152 -21.00 3.12 2.68
CA GLU A 152 -20.33 3.19 1.37
C GLU A 152 -18.80 3.14 1.48
N ARG A 153 -18.27 3.39 2.68
CA ARG A 153 -16.82 3.37 2.93
C ARG A 153 -16.41 2.10 3.66
N PHE A 154 -15.20 1.66 3.35
CA PHE A 154 -14.60 0.52 4.02
C PHE A 154 -13.09 0.71 4.18
N SER A 155 -12.52 -0.07 5.10
CA SER A 155 -11.09 -0.17 5.33
C SER A 155 -10.70 -1.65 5.43
N TYR A 156 -9.55 -1.99 4.86
CA TYR A 156 -8.95 -3.32 5.01
C TYR A 156 -8.15 -3.40 6.30
N LEU A 157 -8.36 -4.50 7.02
CA LEU A 157 -7.57 -4.87 8.18
C LEU A 157 -6.64 -6.01 7.81
N ASP A 158 -5.35 -5.80 8.03
CA ASP A 158 -4.29 -6.75 7.73
C ASP A 158 -4.52 -8.09 8.48
N PRO A 159 -4.26 -9.24 7.84
CA PRO A 159 -4.27 -10.53 8.53
C PRO A 159 -3.20 -10.60 9.62
N GLY A 160 -3.43 -11.42 10.64
CA GLY A 160 -2.50 -11.72 11.73
C GLY A 160 -2.39 -10.65 12.80
N VAL A 161 -3.05 -9.50 12.63
CA VAL A 161 -2.98 -8.34 13.53
C VAL A 161 -4.29 -8.19 14.31
N GLU A 162 -4.19 -7.81 15.58
CA GLU A 162 -5.36 -7.37 16.36
C GLU A 162 -5.56 -5.88 16.13
N HIS A 163 -6.79 -5.48 15.82
CA HIS A 163 -7.13 -4.10 15.50
C HIS A 163 -8.05 -3.50 16.56
N ARG A 164 -7.74 -2.26 16.95
CA ARG A 164 -8.52 -1.46 17.89
C ARG A 164 -8.99 -0.21 17.19
N LEU A 165 -10.24 -0.27 16.79
CA LEU A 165 -10.91 0.72 15.97
C LEU A 165 -11.63 1.73 16.85
N VAL A 166 -11.48 3.01 16.49
CA VAL A 166 -12.23 4.11 17.09
C VAL A 166 -12.85 4.92 15.97
N LEU A 167 -14.16 4.84 15.86
CA LEU A 167 -14.97 5.69 15.01
C LEU A 167 -15.41 6.90 15.82
N THR A 168 -15.21 8.11 15.31
CA THR A 168 -15.70 9.36 15.92
C THR A 168 -16.56 10.12 14.93
N GLY A 169 -17.68 10.68 15.39
CA GLY A 169 -18.53 11.58 14.62
C GLY A 169 -18.44 13.01 15.16
N SER A 170 -18.11 13.97 14.30
CA SER A 170 -18.12 15.39 14.68
C SER A 170 -19.44 16.03 14.26
N GLY A 171 -20.01 16.90 15.11
CA GLY A 171 -21.23 17.65 14.78
C GLY A 171 -22.52 16.84 14.77
N ALA A 172 -22.50 15.61 15.29
CA ALA A 172 -23.65 14.73 15.30
C ALA A 172 -24.83 15.35 16.08
N SER A 173 -26.03 15.30 15.48
CA SER A 173 -27.27 15.67 16.18
C SER A 173 -27.49 14.81 17.45
N GLY A 174 -28.23 15.33 18.43
CA GLY A 174 -28.37 14.68 19.75
C GLY A 174 -28.96 13.26 19.72
N ASP A 175 -29.65 12.89 18.64
CA ASP A 175 -30.24 11.55 18.45
C ASP A 175 -29.44 10.67 17.48
N ALA A 176 -28.40 11.20 16.83
CA ALA A 176 -27.60 10.45 15.87
C ALA A 176 -26.85 9.28 16.52
N ARG A 177 -26.66 8.22 15.76
CA ARG A 177 -25.95 7.01 16.17
C ARG A 177 -24.86 6.67 15.16
N LEU A 178 -23.72 6.24 15.68
CA LEU A 178 -22.63 5.68 14.90
C LEU A 178 -22.80 4.18 14.76
N ALA A 179 -22.39 3.61 13.64
CA ALA A 179 -22.35 2.17 13.44
C ALA A 179 -21.05 1.71 12.78
N MET A 180 -20.61 0.49 13.13
CA MET A 180 -19.54 -0.24 12.47
C MET A 180 -20.01 -1.65 12.12
N ALA A 181 -19.66 -2.13 10.94
CA ALA A 181 -19.90 -3.49 10.47
C ALA A 181 -18.56 -4.14 10.10
N VAL A 182 -18.30 -5.32 10.67
CA VAL A 182 -17.09 -6.11 10.46
C VAL A 182 -17.43 -7.31 9.57
N TYR A 183 -16.59 -7.54 8.57
CA TYR A 183 -16.77 -8.60 7.58
C TYR A 183 -15.52 -9.45 7.45
N GLU A 184 -15.70 -10.76 7.33
CA GLU A 184 -14.63 -11.71 7.04
C GLU A 184 -14.66 -12.12 5.57
N MET A 185 -13.48 -12.27 4.98
CA MET A 185 -13.36 -12.74 3.61
C MET A 185 -13.81 -14.20 3.48
N VAL A 186 -14.66 -14.48 2.47
CA VAL A 186 -15.10 -15.83 2.16
C VAL A 186 -13.94 -16.69 1.63
N GLU A 187 -14.05 -18.02 1.72
CA GLU A 187 -12.93 -18.93 1.41
C GLU A 187 -12.46 -18.90 -0.05
N GLN A 188 -13.28 -18.39 -0.96
CA GLN A 188 -12.97 -18.40 -2.38
C GLN A 188 -12.28 -17.08 -2.79
N PRO A 189 -10.95 -17.07 -3.04
CA PRO A 189 -10.31 -15.91 -3.61
C PRO A 189 -10.83 -15.65 -5.04
N PRO A 190 -10.69 -14.41 -5.54
CA PRO A 190 -10.94 -14.11 -6.95
C PRO A 190 -10.11 -15.03 -7.86
N PRO A 191 -10.55 -15.27 -9.10
CA PRO A 191 -9.77 -16.04 -10.07
C PRO A 191 -8.36 -15.48 -10.18
N GLY A 192 -7.34 -16.36 -10.23
CA GLY A 192 -5.94 -15.96 -10.19
C GLY A 192 -5.02 -17.07 -9.70
N VAL A 193 -3.86 -16.69 -9.18
CA VAL A 193 -2.89 -17.59 -8.53
C VAL A 193 -2.83 -17.24 -7.05
N SER A 194 -3.12 -18.19 -6.17
CA SER A 194 -3.13 -17.99 -4.72
C SER A 194 -2.49 -19.17 -4.00
N ASN A 195 -1.82 -18.89 -2.88
CA ASN A 195 -1.35 -19.91 -1.93
C ASN A 195 -2.09 -19.83 -0.58
N GLY A 196 -3.18 -19.06 -0.50
CA GLY A 196 -3.94 -18.81 0.73
C GLY A 196 -3.38 -17.70 1.63
N GLN A 197 -2.16 -17.22 1.38
CA GLN A 197 -1.57 -16.06 2.09
C GLN A 197 -1.32 -14.88 1.17
N VAL A 198 -1.13 -15.14 -0.12
CA VAL A 198 -0.94 -14.16 -1.19
C VAL A 198 -1.83 -14.56 -2.36
N THR A 199 -2.47 -13.59 -2.98
CA THR A 199 -3.31 -13.79 -4.17
C THR A 199 -2.93 -12.79 -5.27
N PHE A 200 -2.49 -13.32 -6.42
CA PHE A 200 -2.37 -12.57 -7.66
C PHE A 200 -3.66 -12.74 -8.47
N ARG A 201 -4.48 -11.70 -8.50
CA ARG A 201 -5.76 -11.68 -9.21
C ARG A 201 -5.55 -11.81 -10.71
N ARG A 202 -6.46 -12.50 -11.41
CA ARG A 202 -6.43 -12.65 -12.87
C ARG A 202 -6.56 -11.30 -13.58
N GLN A 203 -7.26 -10.36 -12.95
CA GLN A 203 -7.51 -9.03 -13.48
C GLN A 203 -7.56 -8.02 -12.33
N VAL A 204 -6.93 -6.87 -12.54
CA VAL A 204 -7.02 -5.71 -11.65
C VAL A 204 -7.36 -4.50 -12.51
N LEU A 205 -8.56 -3.97 -12.36
CA LEU A 205 -9.12 -2.96 -13.27
C LEU A 205 -9.02 -3.41 -14.75
N ASP A 206 -8.29 -2.68 -15.60
CA ASP A 206 -8.05 -3.03 -17.00
C ASP A 206 -6.71 -3.76 -17.23
N GLN A 207 -6.00 -4.15 -16.17
CA GLN A 207 -4.74 -4.88 -16.23
C GLN A 207 -4.98 -6.39 -16.13
N GLN A 208 -4.53 -7.14 -17.13
CA GLN A 208 -4.65 -8.59 -17.17
C GLN A 208 -3.38 -9.26 -16.63
N LEU A 209 -3.54 -10.30 -15.82
CA LEU A 209 -2.43 -11.15 -15.39
C LEU A 209 -1.87 -11.94 -16.58
N LEU A 210 -0.60 -11.72 -16.89
CA LEU A 210 0.14 -12.41 -17.95
C LEU A 210 0.72 -13.74 -17.47
N GLY A 211 1.14 -13.78 -16.21
CA GLY A 211 1.68 -14.96 -15.54
C GLY A 211 1.95 -14.67 -14.08
N ALA A 212 1.85 -15.70 -13.24
CA ALA A 212 2.25 -15.62 -11.85
C ALA A 212 2.71 -16.97 -11.31
N ALA A 213 3.57 -16.91 -10.29
CA ALA A 213 3.94 -18.06 -9.48
C ALA A 213 4.12 -17.63 -8.03
N ILE A 214 3.83 -18.55 -7.09
CA ILE A 214 4.11 -18.42 -5.67
C ILE A 214 4.75 -19.73 -5.23
N GLU A 215 5.95 -19.65 -4.67
CA GLU A 215 6.69 -20.83 -4.25
C GLU A 215 6.46 -21.20 -2.78
N LYS A 216 6.88 -22.42 -2.43
CA LYS A 216 6.90 -22.85 -1.02
C LYS A 216 8.01 -22.14 -0.23
N PRO A 217 7.89 -22.05 1.11
CA PRO A 217 8.96 -21.52 1.95
C PRO A 217 10.32 -22.16 1.65
N GLY A 218 11.35 -21.32 1.47
CA GLY A 218 12.74 -21.70 1.24
C GLY A 218 13.15 -22.02 -0.19
N VAL A 219 12.20 -22.00 -1.14
CA VAL A 219 12.53 -21.91 -2.56
C VAL A 219 13.07 -20.50 -2.86
N ARG A 220 14.13 -20.43 -3.67
CA ARG A 220 14.93 -19.20 -3.85
C ARG A 220 14.82 -18.60 -5.23
N GLU A 221 14.21 -19.34 -6.15
CA GLU A 221 14.08 -18.95 -7.53
C GLU A 221 12.75 -19.49 -8.05
N LEU A 222 12.00 -18.64 -8.73
CA LEU A 222 10.85 -19.02 -9.54
C LEU A 222 11.07 -18.49 -10.94
N SER A 223 10.53 -19.21 -11.93
CA SER A 223 10.57 -18.74 -13.30
C SER A 223 9.39 -19.26 -14.10
N PHE A 224 8.91 -18.43 -15.02
CA PHE A 224 7.84 -18.78 -15.94
C PHE A 224 7.94 -17.92 -17.20
N ASP A 225 7.37 -18.43 -18.29
CA ASP A 225 7.34 -17.72 -19.56
C ASP A 225 6.05 -16.91 -19.71
N ILE A 226 6.17 -15.71 -20.28
CA ILE A 226 5.02 -14.86 -20.62
C ILE A 226 5.14 -14.32 -22.04
N ARG A 227 4.00 -14.00 -22.63
CA ARG A 227 3.94 -13.27 -23.89
C ARG A 227 3.96 -11.77 -23.60
N VAL A 228 4.90 -11.05 -24.20
CA VAL A 228 5.06 -9.60 -24.03
C VAL A 228 3.82 -8.89 -24.59
N PRO A 229 3.11 -8.06 -23.80
CA PRO A 229 1.94 -7.31 -24.25
C PRO A 229 2.34 -6.08 -25.09
N GLU A 230 1.35 -5.37 -25.63
CA GLU A 230 1.59 -4.18 -26.46
C GLU A 230 2.08 -2.96 -25.67
N HIS A 231 1.58 -2.77 -24.44
CA HIS A 231 1.73 -1.49 -23.74
C HIS A 231 2.80 -1.45 -22.66
N GLY A 232 3.36 -2.60 -22.28
CA GLY A 232 4.34 -2.72 -21.19
C GLY A 232 3.91 -3.75 -20.14
N MET A 233 4.76 -3.97 -19.14
CA MET A 233 4.55 -4.98 -18.10
C MET A 233 4.76 -4.34 -16.72
N SER A 234 3.83 -4.59 -15.82
CA SER A 234 3.94 -4.23 -14.41
C SER A 234 4.28 -5.46 -13.59
N PHE A 235 5.28 -5.34 -12.71
CA PHE A 235 5.73 -6.42 -11.85
C PHE A 235 5.20 -6.21 -10.45
N VAL A 236 4.55 -7.24 -9.91
CA VAL A 236 3.96 -7.24 -8.57
C VAL A 236 4.64 -8.34 -7.75
N PRO A 237 5.74 -8.00 -7.07
CA PRO A 237 6.45 -8.95 -6.23
C PRO A 237 5.71 -9.23 -4.93
N ALA A 238 5.86 -10.46 -4.42
CA ALA A 238 5.57 -10.82 -3.04
C ALA A 238 6.80 -11.50 -2.46
N CYS A 239 7.39 -10.94 -1.41
CA CYS A 239 8.43 -11.63 -0.67
C CYS A 239 8.22 -11.44 0.83
N TYR A 240 8.11 -12.53 1.58
CA TYR A 240 7.90 -12.48 3.02
C TYR A 240 8.49 -13.69 3.74
N GLY A 241 8.63 -13.62 5.07
CA GLY A 241 9.22 -14.69 5.89
C GLY A 241 10.75 -14.58 5.93
N GLY A 242 11.37 -15.10 7.00
CA GLY A 242 12.68 -14.75 7.62
C GLY A 242 13.90 -14.47 6.73
N ALA A 243 13.74 -13.51 5.83
CA ALA A 243 14.79 -12.92 5.05
C ALA A 243 15.60 -11.96 5.94
N THR A 244 16.93 -12.04 5.83
CA THR A 244 17.79 -11.06 6.52
C THR A 244 17.70 -9.70 5.83
N ARG A 245 18.07 -8.62 6.53
CA ARG A 245 18.10 -7.25 5.97
C ARG A 245 18.99 -7.07 4.73
N TRP A 246 19.78 -8.08 4.37
CA TRP A 246 20.67 -8.09 3.21
C TRP A 246 20.12 -8.92 2.05
N GLN A 247 18.95 -9.51 2.19
CA GLN A 247 18.34 -10.35 1.17
C GLN A 247 17.28 -9.56 0.42
N MET A 248 17.37 -9.59 -0.90
CA MET A 248 16.38 -9.00 -1.79
C MET A 248 15.96 -10.00 -2.85
N MET A 249 14.72 -9.88 -3.30
CA MET A 249 14.20 -10.61 -4.43
C MET A 249 14.43 -9.79 -5.69
N TYR A 250 15.29 -10.28 -6.57
CA TYR A 250 15.62 -9.68 -7.85
C TYR A 250 14.77 -10.28 -8.95
N ILE A 251 14.22 -9.43 -9.81
CA ILE A 251 13.40 -9.82 -10.95
C ILE A 251 14.21 -9.61 -12.23
N ARG A 252 14.22 -10.63 -13.07
CA ARG A 252 14.90 -10.65 -14.37
C ARG A 252 13.95 -11.04 -15.48
N VAL A 253 14.17 -10.50 -16.67
CA VAL A 253 13.49 -10.87 -17.91
C VAL A 253 14.56 -11.22 -18.93
N ASP A 254 14.55 -12.45 -19.42
CA ASP A 254 15.60 -13.04 -20.27
C ASP A 254 17.01 -12.82 -19.68
N GLY A 255 17.13 -13.03 -18.36
CA GLY A 255 18.38 -12.84 -17.61
C GLY A 255 18.78 -11.38 -17.36
N LYS A 256 18.10 -10.40 -17.96
CA LYS A 256 18.35 -8.97 -17.71
C LYS A 256 17.55 -8.50 -16.51
N ARG A 257 18.19 -7.74 -15.63
CA ARG A 257 17.54 -7.24 -14.43
C ARG A 257 16.48 -6.19 -14.74
N ALA A 258 15.28 -6.41 -14.21
CA ALA A 258 14.16 -5.49 -14.29
C ALA A 258 13.99 -4.69 -12.99
N GLY A 259 14.21 -5.31 -11.84
CA GLY A 259 14.09 -4.61 -10.55
C GLY A 259 14.34 -5.55 -9.37
N GLY A 260 14.06 -5.07 -8.16
CA GLY A 260 14.12 -5.91 -6.97
C GLY A 260 13.36 -5.31 -5.79
N VAL A 261 12.96 -6.16 -4.85
CA VAL A 261 12.32 -5.75 -3.60
C VAL A 261 12.98 -6.39 -2.39
N SER A 262 12.94 -5.71 -1.26
CA SER A 262 13.18 -6.33 0.03
C SER A 262 12.01 -7.25 0.40
N CYS A 263 12.29 -8.26 1.23
CA CYS A 263 11.25 -9.12 1.77
C CYS A 263 10.72 -8.56 3.09
N ASP A 264 9.41 -8.65 3.26
CA ASP A 264 8.73 -8.28 4.49
C ASP A 264 8.75 -9.43 5.51
N SER A 265 8.39 -9.14 6.76
CA SER A 265 8.22 -10.19 7.77
C SER A 265 6.91 -10.95 7.61
N GLU A 266 5.88 -10.30 7.06
CA GLU A 266 4.50 -10.77 6.97
C GLU A 266 4.04 -10.69 5.50
N PRO A 267 3.19 -11.63 5.04
CA PRO A 267 2.67 -11.59 3.68
C PRO A 267 1.73 -10.40 3.47
N SER A 268 1.74 -9.85 2.25
CA SER A 268 0.69 -8.99 1.72
C SER A 268 -0.33 -9.86 1.00
N TYR A 269 -1.58 -9.89 1.48
CA TYR A 269 -2.59 -10.80 0.93
C TYR A 269 -2.98 -10.47 -0.51
N ASP A 270 -3.08 -9.18 -0.84
CA ASP A 270 -3.26 -8.67 -2.21
C ASP A 270 -2.15 -7.66 -2.52
N PRO A 271 -0.97 -8.13 -2.97
CA PRO A 271 0.17 -7.25 -3.23
C PRO A 271 -0.13 -6.15 -4.26
N VAL A 272 -1.03 -6.42 -5.21
CA VAL A 272 -1.41 -5.44 -6.24
C VAL A 272 -2.18 -4.28 -5.61
N GLY A 273 -3.21 -4.59 -4.80
CA GLY A 273 -4.06 -3.58 -4.13
C GLY A 273 -3.32 -2.79 -3.04
N GLN A 274 -2.27 -3.37 -2.46
CA GLN A 274 -1.41 -2.71 -1.46
C GLN A 274 -0.24 -1.92 -2.08
N GLY A 275 -0.18 -1.78 -3.41
CA GLY A 275 0.77 -0.88 -4.06
C GLY A 275 2.19 -1.43 -4.22
N SER A 276 2.38 -2.74 -4.05
CA SER A 276 3.65 -3.41 -4.35
C SER A 276 3.76 -3.64 -5.86
N ARG A 277 3.94 -2.56 -6.62
CA ARG A 277 4.10 -2.63 -8.08
C ARG A 277 5.23 -1.73 -8.54
N PHE A 278 5.94 -2.15 -9.56
CA PHE A 278 6.85 -1.28 -10.29
C PHE A 278 6.80 -1.59 -11.77
N GLU A 279 7.08 -0.56 -12.55
CA GLU A 279 7.15 -0.60 -14.00
C GLU A 279 8.62 -0.44 -14.38
N THR A 280 9.08 -1.22 -15.35
CA THR A 280 10.44 -1.06 -15.86
C THR A 280 10.45 -1.16 -17.37
N PRO A 281 10.90 -0.11 -18.07
CA PRO A 281 11.07 -0.18 -19.50
C PRO A 281 12.24 -1.11 -19.83
N ILE A 282 11.94 -2.37 -20.14
CA ILE A 282 12.94 -3.34 -20.58
C ILE A 282 13.17 -3.13 -22.08
N ARG A 283 14.30 -2.50 -22.41
CA ARG A 283 14.66 -2.22 -23.81
C ARG A 283 14.86 -3.51 -24.59
N GLY A 284 14.30 -3.54 -25.80
CA GLY A 284 14.50 -4.62 -26.77
C GLY A 284 13.48 -5.75 -26.71
N LEU A 285 12.47 -5.67 -25.83
CA LEU A 285 11.33 -6.59 -25.88
C LEU A 285 10.39 -6.20 -27.03
N ARG A 286 9.90 -7.18 -27.78
CA ARG A 286 8.95 -6.96 -28.88
C ARG A 286 7.56 -7.46 -28.44
N PRO A 287 6.49 -6.66 -28.59
CA PRO A 287 5.13 -7.15 -28.37
C PRO A 287 4.89 -8.47 -29.11
N GLY A 288 4.29 -9.44 -28.42
CA GLY A 288 4.02 -10.79 -28.91
C GLY A 288 5.16 -11.79 -28.80
N SER A 289 6.40 -11.38 -28.48
CA SER A 289 7.48 -12.34 -28.19
C SER A 289 7.22 -13.05 -26.86
N THR A 290 7.80 -14.24 -26.69
CA THR A 290 7.82 -14.94 -25.38
C THR A 290 9.13 -14.62 -24.68
N VAL A 291 9.06 -14.29 -23.41
CA VAL A 291 10.22 -14.00 -22.54
C VAL A 291 10.13 -14.82 -21.28
N THR A 292 11.27 -15.20 -20.73
CA THR A 292 11.35 -15.90 -19.44
C THR A 292 11.52 -14.86 -18.34
N VAL A 293 10.60 -14.86 -17.38
CA VAL A 293 10.68 -14.04 -16.17
C VAL A 293 11.20 -14.89 -15.03
N THR A 294 12.14 -14.37 -14.27
CA THR A 294 12.75 -15.05 -13.12
C THR A 294 12.74 -14.12 -11.91
N ALA A 295 12.27 -14.58 -10.76
CA ALA A 295 12.48 -13.90 -9.48
C ALA A 295 13.40 -14.73 -8.60
N ARG A 296 14.44 -14.12 -8.02
CA ARG A 296 15.48 -14.83 -7.26
C ARG A 296 15.89 -14.09 -6.00
N LEU A 297 16.04 -14.82 -4.90
CA LEU A 297 16.60 -14.30 -3.65
C LEU A 297 18.13 -14.26 -3.70
N GLU A 298 18.69 -13.06 -3.56
CA GLU A 298 20.14 -12.82 -3.58
C GLU A 298 20.56 -11.94 -2.39
N ASP A 299 21.83 -12.05 -2.02
CA ASP A 299 22.46 -11.16 -1.05
C ASP A 299 22.86 -9.85 -1.75
N GLN A 300 22.28 -8.74 -1.32
CA GLN A 300 22.45 -7.42 -1.92
C GLN A 300 23.91 -6.94 -1.94
N ARG A 301 24.80 -7.55 -1.15
CA ARG A 301 26.21 -7.14 -1.07
C ARG A 301 27.07 -7.75 -2.15
N ASN A 302 26.65 -8.87 -2.74
CA ASN A 302 27.48 -9.64 -3.66
C ASN A 302 26.70 -10.26 -4.83
N GLU A 303 25.39 -10.02 -4.91
CA GLU A 303 24.48 -10.54 -5.94
C GLU A 303 24.52 -12.08 -6.06
N LYS A 304 24.93 -12.77 -4.98
CA LYS A 304 24.97 -14.24 -4.96
C LYS A 304 23.67 -14.80 -4.40
N PRO A 305 23.26 -15.99 -4.86
CA PRO A 305 22.09 -16.67 -4.31
C PRO A 305 22.26 -16.89 -2.80
N VAL A 306 21.18 -16.66 -2.05
CA VAL A 306 21.21 -16.87 -0.60
C VAL A 306 21.31 -18.35 -0.26
N GLY A 307 22.02 -18.70 0.82
CA GLY A 307 22.33 -20.09 1.20
C GLY A 307 21.21 -20.86 1.90
N SER A 308 20.30 -20.19 2.61
CA SER A 308 19.05 -20.72 3.19
C SER A 308 18.17 -19.57 3.70
N SER A 309 16.87 -19.62 3.43
CA SER A 309 15.85 -18.75 4.01
C SER A 309 14.57 -19.56 4.22
N ASP A 310 13.73 -19.17 5.16
CA ASP A 310 12.32 -19.57 5.28
C ASP A 310 11.39 -18.64 4.49
N ALA A 311 11.98 -17.72 3.72
CA ALA A 311 11.24 -16.78 2.89
C ALA A 311 10.41 -17.50 1.82
N VAL A 312 9.24 -16.95 1.56
CA VAL A 312 8.37 -17.26 0.43
C VAL A 312 8.56 -16.17 -0.61
N ILE A 313 8.75 -16.57 -1.87
CA ILE A 313 8.76 -15.67 -3.02
C ILE A 313 7.56 -15.92 -3.92
N GLY A 314 7.01 -14.85 -4.46
CA GLY A 314 5.99 -14.86 -5.48
C GLY A 314 6.16 -13.67 -6.41
N LEU A 315 5.71 -13.83 -7.64
CA LEU A 315 5.70 -12.77 -8.64
C LEU A 315 4.44 -12.89 -9.48
N GLY A 316 3.68 -11.80 -9.57
CA GLY A 316 2.69 -11.58 -10.61
C GLY A 316 3.23 -10.61 -11.66
N VAL A 317 2.98 -10.89 -12.94
CA VAL A 317 3.27 -9.95 -14.03
C VAL A 317 1.97 -9.61 -14.73
N TYR A 318 1.65 -8.32 -14.81
CA TYR A 318 0.44 -7.79 -15.41
C TYR A 318 0.76 -7.01 -16.67
N ALA A 319 -0.16 -7.02 -17.63
CA ALA A 319 -0.12 -6.07 -18.73
C ALA A 319 -0.34 -4.64 -18.20
N GLU A 320 0.46 -3.69 -18.64
CA GLU A 320 0.18 -2.27 -18.38
C GLU A 320 -1.14 -1.85 -19.02
N SER A 321 -1.80 -0.87 -18.39
CA SER A 321 -3.06 -0.34 -18.91
C SER A 321 -2.83 0.29 -20.29
N ALA A 322 -3.79 0.11 -21.20
CA ALA A 322 -3.80 0.87 -22.46
C ALA A 322 -4.12 2.36 -22.22
N ARG A 323 -4.82 2.67 -21.13
CA ARG A 323 -5.26 4.02 -20.79
C ARG A 323 -4.29 4.64 -19.80
N VAL A 324 -3.34 5.40 -20.32
CA VAL A 324 -2.28 6.05 -19.54
C VAL A 324 -2.27 7.55 -19.75
N ARG A 325 -1.61 8.27 -18.83
CA ARG A 325 -1.26 9.68 -18.94
C ARG A 325 0.24 9.85 -18.76
N ASP A 326 0.81 10.84 -19.44
CA ASP A 326 2.19 11.22 -19.21
C ASP A 326 2.31 12.04 -17.91
N LEU A 327 3.19 11.59 -17.01
CA LEU A 327 3.48 12.24 -15.73
C LEU A 327 4.98 12.36 -15.53
N ALA A 328 5.55 13.51 -15.88
CA ALA A 328 7.00 13.73 -15.88
C ALA A 328 7.74 12.56 -16.56
N GLY A 329 7.44 12.28 -17.83
CA GLY A 329 8.10 11.20 -18.58
C GLY A 329 7.63 9.77 -18.29
N TRP A 330 6.78 9.56 -17.27
CA TRP A 330 6.17 8.25 -16.99
C TRP A 330 4.82 8.07 -17.68
N ARG A 331 4.51 6.84 -18.08
CA ARG A 331 3.18 6.45 -18.56
C ARG A 331 2.38 5.87 -17.39
N VAL A 332 1.63 6.71 -16.70
CA VAL A 332 0.89 6.30 -15.50
C VAL A 332 -0.55 5.92 -15.87
N PRO A 333 -1.09 4.79 -15.37
CA PRO A 333 -2.48 4.41 -15.61
C PRO A 333 -3.48 5.52 -15.23
N VAL A 334 -4.51 5.70 -16.07
CA VAL A 334 -5.63 6.62 -15.80
C VAL A 334 -6.44 6.16 -14.60
N ALA A 335 -6.58 4.84 -14.41
CA ALA A 335 -7.23 4.24 -13.26
C ALA A 335 -6.23 3.37 -12.50
N SER A 336 -6.26 3.43 -11.18
CA SER A 336 -5.42 2.65 -10.29
C SER A 336 -6.21 2.18 -9.08
N GLU A 337 -5.93 0.97 -8.62
CA GLU A 337 -6.50 0.47 -7.38
C GLU A 337 -5.52 0.72 -6.23
N SER A 338 -6.03 1.18 -5.07
CA SER A 338 -5.24 1.30 -3.85
C SER A 338 -6.12 1.03 -2.65
N ALA A 339 -5.65 0.16 -1.75
CA ALA A 339 -6.44 -0.32 -0.60
C ALA A 339 -7.84 -0.77 -1.04
N GLY A 340 -7.90 -1.50 -2.17
CA GLY A 340 -9.09 -2.02 -2.83
C GLY A 340 -10.16 -1.02 -3.27
N HIS A 341 -9.84 0.27 -3.29
CA HIS A 341 -10.64 1.31 -3.93
C HIS A 341 -10.09 1.65 -5.31
N GLU A 342 -10.99 1.92 -6.26
CA GLU A 342 -10.61 2.46 -7.57
C GLU A 342 -10.46 3.98 -7.50
N TYR A 343 -9.33 4.46 -8.01
CA TYR A 343 -9.02 5.87 -8.19
C TYR A 343 -8.82 6.19 -9.66
N VAL A 344 -9.47 7.25 -10.14
CA VAL A 344 -9.39 7.71 -11.53
C VAL A 344 -8.75 9.10 -11.60
N ALA A 345 -7.74 9.25 -12.44
CA ALA A 345 -6.99 10.49 -12.63
C ALA A 345 -7.90 11.67 -12.96
N GLU A 346 -7.82 12.71 -12.12
CA GLU A 346 -8.62 13.93 -12.24
C GLU A 346 -7.73 15.09 -12.69
N LEU A 347 -6.59 15.26 -12.02
CA LEU A 347 -5.68 16.39 -12.19
C LEU A 347 -4.24 15.90 -12.36
N THR A 348 -3.49 16.56 -13.25
CA THR A 348 -2.07 16.32 -13.46
C THR A 348 -1.31 17.64 -13.55
N ARG A 349 -0.18 17.73 -12.87
CA ARG A 349 0.79 18.82 -12.98
C ARG A 349 2.20 18.27 -13.08
N VAL A 350 3.00 18.92 -13.93
CA VAL A 350 4.39 18.56 -14.18
C VAL A 350 5.21 19.84 -14.14
N SER A 351 6.37 19.78 -13.49
CA SER A 351 7.32 20.89 -13.45
C SER A 351 8.09 21.02 -14.76
N GLY A 352 8.62 22.21 -15.03
CA GLY A 352 9.66 22.38 -16.04
C GLY A 352 10.92 21.55 -15.72
N PRO A 353 11.74 21.20 -16.73
CA PRO A 353 13.05 20.61 -16.50
C PRO A 353 13.92 21.51 -15.62
N GLY A 354 14.48 20.95 -14.55
CA GLY A 354 15.29 21.73 -13.62
C GLY A 354 14.48 22.70 -12.73
N GLU A 355 13.16 22.55 -12.66
CA GLU A 355 12.39 23.15 -11.57
C GLU A 355 12.46 22.28 -10.32
N ARG A 356 12.43 22.92 -9.15
CA ARG A 356 12.64 22.22 -7.88
C ARG A 356 11.36 21.68 -7.25
N GLU A 357 10.22 22.22 -7.62
CA GLU A 357 8.95 21.96 -6.97
C GLU A 357 7.80 22.04 -7.98
N VAL A 358 6.76 21.23 -7.79
CA VAL A 358 5.46 21.33 -8.44
C VAL A 358 4.39 21.46 -7.35
N THR A 359 3.50 22.44 -7.50
CA THR A 359 2.46 22.74 -6.49
C THR A 359 1.06 22.67 -7.10
N VAL A 360 0.15 22.07 -6.35
CA VAL A 360 -1.29 21.99 -6.66
C VAL A 360 -2.08 22.46 -5.45
N ARG A 361 -3.07 23.32 -5.67
CA ARG A 361 -4.11 23.63 -4.68
C ARG A 361 -5.34 22.81 -4.99
N LEU A 362 -5.91 22.18 -3.98
CA LEU A 362 -7.11 21.36 -4.12
C LEU A 362 -8.28 22.03 -3.41
N ASP A 363 -9.44 22.00 -4.05
CA ASP A 363 -10.71 22.38 -3.42
C ASP A 363 -11.21 21.24 -2.51
N ALA A 364 -12.01 21.56 -1.49
CA ALA A 364 -12.67 20.54 -0.67
C ALA A 364 -13.72 19.77 -1.48
N VAL A 365 -13.71 18.44 -1.36
CA VAL A 365 -14.64 17.52 -2.03
C VAL A 365 -15.10 16.45 -1.05
N ASP A 366 -16.19 15.75 -1.34
CA ASP A 366 -16.81 14.73 -0.50
C ASP A 366 -16.20 13.31 -0.64
N TYR A 367 -15.19 13.14 -1.51
CA TYR A 367 -14.49 11.88 -1.73
C TYR A 367 -12.97 11.96 -1.46
N PRO A 368 -12.34 10.83 -1.09
CA PRO A 368 -10.89 10.75 -0.98
C PRO A 368 -10.23 10.91 -2.35
N ARG A 369 -9.04 11.52 -2.35
CA ARG A 369 -8.21 11.64 -3.55
C ARG A 369 -6.84 11.02 -3.32
N LEU A 370 -6.42 10.12 -4.21
CA LEU A 370 -5.12 9.48 -4.20
C LEU A 370 -4.10 10.33 -4.97
N VAL A 371 -2.95 10.58 -4.34
CA VAL A 371 -1.83 11.31 -4.93
C VAL A 371 -0.79 10.31 -5.44
N THR A 372 -0.43 10.48 -6.72
CA THR A 372 0.69 9.81 -7.38
C THR A 372 1.75 10.84 -7.73
N LEU A 373 2.99 10.53 -7.38
CA LEU A 373 4.17 11.36 -7.56
C LEU A 373 5.09 10.66 -8.56
N ALA A 374 5.66 11.42 -9.48
CA ALA A 374 6.65 10.89 -10.40
C ALA A 374 7.82 11.85 -10.52
N SER A 375 9.01 11.32 -10.77
CA SER A 375 10.13 12.16 -11.18
C SER A 375 11.02 11.44 -12.18
N THR A 376 11.64 12.21 -13.07
CA THR A 376 12.58 11.72 -14.08
C THR A 376 13.69 12.72 -14.29
N GLY A 377 14.91 12.26 -14.52
CA GLY A 377 16.04 13.14 -14.85
C GLY A 377 17.30 12.37 -15.22
N THR A 378 18.25 13.05 -15.84
CA THR A 378 19.49 12.46 -16.38
C THR A 378 20.75 12.77 -15.55
N GLY A 379 20.61 13.53 -14.47
CA GLY A 379 21.72 13.89 -13.59
C GLY A 379 22.33 12.70 -12.83
N SER A 380 23.50 12.90 -12.21
CA SER A 380 24.14 11.98 -11.26
C SER A 380 24.19 12.59 -9.85
N GLY A 381 23.92 11.82 -8.79
CA GLY A 381 24.04 12.25 -7.39
C GLY A 381 23.00 11.61 -6.46
N ARG A 382 22.58 12.28 -5.37
CA ARG A 382 21.45 11.83 -4.54
C ARG A 382 20.49 13.00 -4.36
N THR A 383 19.21 12.75 -4.57
CA THR A 383 18.15 13.75 -4.43
C THR A 383 17.08 13.19 -3.51
N VAL A 384 16.68 13.97 -2.51
CA VAL A 384 15.53 13.62 -1.69
C VAL A 384 14.34 14.33 -2.29
N THR A 385 13.30 13.59 -2.66
CA THR A 385 12.02 14.18 -3.01
C THR A 385 11.07 14.07 -1.83
N SER A 386 10.21 15.07 -1.66
CA SER A 386 9.25 15.11 -0.55
C SER A 386 7.91 15.66 -1.03
N LEU A 387 6.83 15.06 -0.57
CA LEU A 387 5.49 15.63 -0.61
C LEU A 387 5.23 16.42 0.66
N LEU A 388 4.93 17.70 0.49
CA LEU A 388 4.44 18.58 1.52
C LEU A 388 2.94 18.75 1.37
N VAL A 389 2.22 18.74 2.48
CA VAL A 389 0.79 19.06 2.56
C VAL A 389 0.66 20.22 3.53
N ASP A 390 0.18 21.35 3.02
CA ASP A 390 0.11 22.62 3.76
C ASP A 390 1.46 23.00 4.42
N GLY A 391 2.55 22.75 3.69
CA GLY A 391 3.92 23.04 4.12
C GLY A 391 4.53 22.02 5.09
N ARG A 392 3.78 20.98 5.51
CA ARG A 392 4.28 19.90 6.38
C ARG A 392 4.66 18.68 5.55
N GLU A 393 5.80 18.09 5.84
CA GLU A 393 6.25 16.87 5.14
C GLU A 393 5.40 15.67 5.57
N GLU A 394 4.64 15.11 4.64
CA GLU A 394 3.79 13.94 4.85
C GLU A 394 4.43 12.65 4.30
N ALA A 395 5.18 12.80 3.20
CA ALA A 395 5.94 11.69 2.62
C ALA A 395 7.29 12.21 2.10
N GLY A 396 8.33 11.42 2.30
CA GLY A 396 9.68 11.70 1.81
C GLY A 396 10.30 10.43 1.25
N GLN A 397 10.93 10.55 0.08
CA GLN A 397 11.70 9.48 -0.55
C GLN A 397 13.13 9.98 -0.79
N THR A 398 14.11 9.21 -0.33
CA THR A 398 15.48 9.41 -0.76
C THR A 398 15.68 8.67 -2.07
N MET A 399 15.97 9.40 -3.14
CA MET A 399 16.39 8.85 -4.42
C MET A 399 17.91 8.93 -4.53
N SER A 400 18.52 7.87 -5.06
CA SER A 400 19.87 7.96 -5.63
C SER A 400 19.70 8.31 -7.11
N VAL A 401 20.29 9.43 -7.51
CA VAL A 401 20.23 9.97 -8.87
C VAL A 401 21.34 9.32 -9.71
N GLY A 402 20.91 8.64 -10.76
CA GLY A 402 21.60 7.55 -11.47
C GLY A 402 20.61 6.45 -11.85
N ASP A 403 19.56 6.28 -11.05
CA ASP A 403 18.29 5.69 -11.46
C ASP A 403 17.46 6.75 -12.20
N PRO A 404 17.07 6.53 -13.47
CA PRO A 404 16.49 7.60 -14.28
C PRO A 404 15.10 8.06 -13.84
N THR A 405 14.40 7.34 -12.94
CA THR A 405 12.97 7.59 -12.77
C THR A 405 12.45 7.09 -11.40
N SER A 406 11.52 7.79 -10.75
CA SER A 406 10.68 7.25 -9.65
C SER A 406 9.20 7.48 -9.91
N LEU A 407 8.39 6.52 -9.49
CA LEU A 407 6.93 6.60 -9.46
C LEU A 407 6.48 6.10 -8.09
N GLN A 408 5.70 6.91 -7.37
CA GLN A 408 5.18 6.58 -6.05
C GLN A 408 3.69 6.91 -6.00
N THR A 409 2.89 5.96 -5.55
CA THR A 409 1.47 6.16 -5.25
C THR A 409 1.25 5.80 -3.78
N GLY A 410 0.47 6.60 -3.03
CA GLY A 410 0.08 6.19 -1.67
C GLY A 410 -0.37 7.25 -0.68
N TYR A 411 -0.33 8.55 -1.00
CA TYR A 411 -0.91 9.56 -0.11
C TYR A 411 -2.39 9.80 -0.46
N VAL A 412 -3.28 9.67 0.52
CA VAL A 412 -4.73 9.89 0.35
C VAL A 412 -5.14 11.19 1.03
N VAL A 413 -5.53 12.17 0.22
CA VAL A 413 -6.20 13.40 0.67
C VAL A 413 -7.60 13.02 1.14
N GLN A 414 -7.90 13.32 2.40
CA GLN A 414 -9.18 12.98 3.02
C GLN A 414 -10.32 13.90 2.53
N PRO A 415 -11.57 13.41 2.47
CA PRO A 415 -12.76 14.23 2.19
C PRO A 415 -12.83 15.50 3.04
N GLY A 416 -13.46 16.55 2.51
CA GLY A 416 -13.70 17.83 3.16
C GLY A 416 -12.44 18.67 3.43
N THR A 417 -11.28 18.27 2.92
CA THR A 417 -10.03 19.01 3.06
C THR A 417 -9.67 19.72 1.75
N ALA A 418 -9.12 20.93 1.85
CA ALA A 418 -8.67 21.75 0.73
C ALA A 418 -7.15 22.04 0.81
N PRO A 419 -6.29 21.00 0.78
CA PRO A 419 -4.86 21.19 1.02
C PRO A 419 -4.15 21.82 -0.18
N THR A 420 -2.99 22.43 0.10
CA THR A 420 -1.95 22.70 -0.89
C THR A 420 -0.94 21.55 -0.87
N LEU A 421 -0.79 20.87 -1.99
CA LEU A 421 0.19 19.81 -2.22
C LEU A 421 1.41 20.38 -2.92
N THR A 422 2.60 20.19 -2.36
CA THR A 422 3.87 20.56 -3.01
C THR A 422 4.79 19.35 -3.06
N TYR A 423 5.09 18.86 -4.26
CA TYR A 423 6.09 17.83 -4.46
C TYR A 423 7.40 18.47 -4.91
N GLY A 424 8.48 18.23 -4.19
CA GLY A 424 9.72 18.99 -4.37
C GLY A 424 10.99 18.25 -4.04
N ILE A 425 12.10 18.76 -4.59
CA ILE A 425 13.46 18.30 -4.35
C ILE A 425 14.05 19.03 -3.14
N ARG A 426 14.43 18.27 -2.12
CA ARG A 426 15.23 18.73 -0.98
C ARG A 426 16.72 18.46 -1.24
N GLY A 427 17.56 19.45 -0.93
CA GLY A 427 19.02 19.36 -1.11
C GLY A 427 19.53 19.83 -2.47
N LYS A 428 20.68 19.30 -2.90
CA LYS A 428 21.32 19.73 -4.16
C LYS A 428 20.47 19.27 -5.35
N GLN A 429 20.17 20.20 -6.24
CA GLN A 429 19.47 19.91 -7.48
C GLN A 429 20.46 19.34 -8.51
N LEU A 430 20.02 18.32 -9.24
CA LEU A 430 20.85 17.60 -10.19
C LEU A 430 20.21 17.71 -11.57
N GLY A 431 20.78 18.55 -12.42
CA GLY A 431 20.45 18.59 -13.85
C GLY A 431 19.00 18.99 -14.19
N ASP A 432 18.42 18.22 -15.10
CA ASP A 432 17.18 18.45 -15.84
C ASP A 432 15.95 17.75 -15.23
N VAL A 433 15.99 17.42 -13.93
CA VAL A 433 14.91 16.66 -13.27
C VAL A 433 13.56 17.35 -13.47
N GLN A 434 12.56 16.56 -13.86
CA GLN A 434 11.15 16.92 -13.90
C GLN A 434 10.40 16.20 -12.78
N LEU A 435 9.45 16.91 -12.18
CA LEU A 435 8.58 16.41 -11.13
C LEU A 435 7.13 16.36 -11.64
N GLY A 436 6.42 15.29 -11.35
CA GLY A 436 5.03 15.09 -11.69
C GLY A 436 4.20 14.83 -10.44
N LEU A 437 3.03 15.44 -10.39
CA LEU A 437 2.00 15.21 -9.38
C LEU A 437 0.67 14.94 -10.09
N MET A 438 0.08 13.79 -9.82
CA MET A 438 -1.24 13.40 -10.28
C MET A 438 -2.16 13.19 -9.09
N VAL A 439 -3.36 13.73 -9.16
CA VAL A 439 -4.43 13.55 -8.18
C VAL A 439 -5.56 12.77 -8.85
N SER A 440 -6.00 11.71 -8.20
CA SER A 440 -7.02 10.80 -8.70
C SER A 440 -8.18 10.74 -7.71
N ARG A 441 -9.41 10.86 -8.19
CA ARG A 441 -10.62 10.76 -7.35
C ARG A 441 -11.01 9.30 -7.13
N GLN A 442 -11.50 8.98 -5.94
CA GLN A 442 -12.13 7.68 -5.70
C GLN A 442 -13.49 7.63 -6.42
N VAL A 443 -13.78 6.56 -7.15
CA VAL A 443 -15.05 6.41 -7.90
C VAL A 443 -16.05 5.45 -7.26
N HIS A 444 -15.59 4.58 -6.35
CA HIS A 444 -16.38 3.59 -5.64
C HIS A 444 -15.95 3.47 -4.18
#